data_AF-A0A1B6MP62-F1
#
_entry.id   AF-A0A1B6MP62-F1
#
_cell.length_a   1.000
_cell.length_b   1.000
_cell.length_c   1.000
_cell.angle_alpha   90.00
_cell.angle_beta   90.00
_cell.angle_gamma   90.00
#
_symmetry.space_group_name_H-M   'P 1'
#
loop_
_entity.id
_entity.type
_entity.pdbx_description
1 polymer ?
#
loop_
_entity_poly.entity_id
_entity_poly.type
_entity_poly.pdbx_seq_one_letter_code
_entity_poly.pdbx_strand_id
1 'polypeptide(L)'
;SYGIETWKKIEVLGTLINSTYRHHQPQILATLVNEYTEWERPVQHPINTLHETMEALGDGLVVAPVMRTADLYSGSSFLYVFNHHLRVTQSPQKQGCVHGEELLYMFGVPLANSSNKTSFSHNFSKADVRLSKAVMTYWSNFARTGNPNKGQDHSPHHSQKTHKPSTEKWLPYDTVHKRYLLLDSRPS
;
A
#
# COMPACT_ATOMS: atom_id res chain seq x y z
N SER A 1 12.22 11.60 -19.33
CA SER A 1 11.40 11.45 -18.13
C SER A 1 11.77 12.57 -17.17
N TYR A 2 10.80 13.17 -16.50
CA TYR A 2 10.98 14.45 -15.80
C TYR A 2 11.06 14.20 -14.28
N GLY A 3 12.25 14.31 -13.71
CA GLY A 3 12.40 14.46 -12.25
C GLY A 3 12.06 15.89 -11.82
N ILE A 4 12.36 16.25 -10.57
CA ILE A 4 12.20 17.62 -10.07
C ILE A 4 13.50 18.14 -9.46
N GLU A 5 13.67 19.45 -9.52
CA GLU A 5 14.77 20.16 -8.88
C GLU A 5 14.53 20.32 -7.37
N THR A 6 15.59 20.50 -6.59
CA THR A 6 15.53 20.66 -5.13
C THR A 6 14.67 21.86 -4.69
N TRP A 7 14.69 22.96 -5.44
CA TRP A 7 13.84 24.11 -5.14
C TRP A 7 12.35 23.76 -5.24
N LYS A 8 11.99 22.86 -6.17
CA LYS A 8 10.60 22.41 -6.34
C LYS A 8 10.16 21.51 -5.20
N LYS A 9 11.06 20.64 -4.69
CA LYS A 9 10.85 19.89 -3.44
C LYS A 9 10.53 20.83 -2.28
N ILE A 10 11.35 21.87 -2.07
CA ILE A 10 11.15 22.85 -1.00
C ILE A 10 9.82 23.59 -1.16
N GLU A 11 9.46 24.01 -2.38
CA GLU A 11 8.19 24.69 -2.66
C GLU A 11 6.97 23.81 -2.33
N VAL A 12 6.99 22.54 -2.76
CA VAL A 12 5.88 21.59 -2.54
C VAL A 12 5.72 21.27 -1.06
N LEU A 13 6.81 20.91 -0.37
CA LEU A 13 6.79 20.61 1.06
C LEU A 13 6.42 21.85 1.88
N GLY A 14 6.95 23.02 1.52
CA GLY A 14 6.61 24.29 2.17
C GLY A 14 5.12 24.64 2.03
N THR A 15 4.53 24.39 0.86
CA THR A 15 3.10 24.61 0.63
C THR A 15 2.25 23.72 1.54
N LEU A 16 2.60 22.43 1.66
CA LEU A 16 1.90 21.51 2.56
C LEU A 16 2.04 21.93 4.02
N ILE A 17 3.24 22.30 4.45
CA ILE A 17 3.49 22.68 5.85
C ILE A 17 2.73 23.96 6.21
N ASN A 18 2.73 24.95 5.31
CA ASN A 18 2.03 26.21 5.52
C ASN A 18 0.50 26.03 5.59
N SER A 19 -0.07 25.06 4.86
CA SER A 19 -1.50 24.77 4.92
C SER A 19 -1.89 23.92 6.15
N THR A 20 -0.97 23.10 6.65
CA THR A 20 -1.25 22.12 7.73
C THR A 20 -0.90 22.64 9.13
N TYR A 21 0.18 23.41 9.27
CA TYR A 21 0.73 23.81 10.56
C TYR A 21 0.65 25.33 10.77
N ARG A 22 0.26 25.72 11.99
CA ARG A 22 0.15 27.14 12.39
C ARG A 22 1.44 27.73 12.97
N HIS A 23 2.32 26.88 13.50
CA HIS A 23 3.52 27.30 14.23
C HIS A 23 4.74 26.49 13.76
N HIS A 24 5.93 27.08 13.93
CA HIS A 24 7.22 26.46 13.65
C HIS A 24 7.40 25.94 12.20
N GLN A 25 6.70 26.51 11.23
CA GLN A 25 6.78 26.09 9.83
C GLN A 25 8.23 26.05 9.30
N PRO A 26 9.10 27.04 9.58
CA PRO A 26 10.49 27.00 9.11
C PRO A 26 11.28 25.81 9.69
N GLN A 27 11.08 25.50 10.98
CA GLN A 27 11.76 24.39 11.65
C GLN A 27 11.24 23.05 11.13
N ILE A 28 9.93 22.90 11.00
CA ILE A 28 9.30 21.68 10.46
C ILE A 28 9.80 21.42 9.04
N LEU A 29 9.84 22.45 8.19
CA LEU A 29 10.34 22.31 6.82
C LEU A 29 11.81 21.92 6.79
N ALA A 30 12.65 22.54 7.62
CA ALA A 30 14.07 22.19 7.70
C ALA A 30 14.29 20.74 8.15
N THR A 31 13.54 20.28 9.16
CA THR A 31 13.59 18.90 9.63
C THR A 31 13.14 17.93 8.54
N LEU A 32 12.05 18.22 7.83
CA LEU A 32 11.53 17.34 6.78
C LEU A 32 12.49 17.25 5.59
N VAL A 33 13.06 18.38 5.16
CA VAL A 33 14.08 18.38 4.10
C VAL A 33 15.29 17.57 4.53
N ASN A 34 15.75 17.71 5.77
CA ASN A 34 16.89 16.96 6.28
C ASN A 34 16.63 15.44 6.34
N GLU A 35 15.46 15.02 6.84
CA GLU A 35 15.10 13.61 7.01
C GLU A 35 15.01 12.88 5.66
N TYR A 36 14.35 13.50 4.67
CA TYR A 36 14.17 12.90 3.34
C TYR A 36 15.27 13.33 2.36
N THR A 37 16.51 13.53 2.83
CA THR A 37 17.66 13.78 1.95
C THR A 37 18.63 12.62 2.09
N GLU A 38 18.91 11.93 0.98
CA GLU A 38 19.86 10.81 0.98
C GLU A 38 21.31 11.34 0.95
N TRP A 39 21.87 11.57 2.14
CA TRP A 39 23.21 12.17 2.30
C TRP A 39 24.36 11.32 1.77
N GLU A 40 24.17 10.02 1.60
CA GLU A 40 25.20 9.10 1.09
C GLU A 40 25.46 9.25 -0.42
N ARG A 41 24.57 9.95 -1.15
CA ARG A 41 24.73 10.18 -2.59
C ARG A 41 25.34 11.55 -2.86
N PRO A 42 26.54 11.62 -3.48
CA PRO A 42 27.24 12.89 -3.69
C PRO A 42 26.56 13.80 -4.74
N VAL A 43 25.68 13.25 -5.58
CA VAL A 43 24.94 14.00 -6.61
C VAL A 43 23.44 13.74 -6.46
N GLN A 44 22.70 14.82 -6.19
CA GLN A 44 21.25 14.83 -6.20
C GLN A 44 20.76 14.74 -7.66
N HIS A 45 20.20 13.59 -8.03
CA HIS A 45 19.59 13.40 -9.34
C HIS A 45 18.09 13.80 -9.28
N PRO A 46 17.53 14.51 -10.28
CA PRO A 46 16.15 15.00 -10.23
C PRO A 46 15.09 13.92 -9.96
N ILE A 47 15.34 12.68 -10.40
CA ILE A 47 14.45 11.54 -10.11
C ILE A 47 14.50 11.16 -8.62
N ASN A 48 15.66 11.20 -7.99
CA ASN A 48 15.79 10.91 -6.56
C ASN A 48 15.08 12.00 -5.75
N THR A 49 15.28 13.27 -6.11
CA THR A 49 14.57 14.39 -5.48
C THR A 49 13.06 14.26 -5.62
N LEU A 50 12.56 13.76 -6.76
CA LEU A 50 11.14 13.43 -6.93
C LEU A 50 10.71 12.32 -5.96
N HIS A 51 11.44 11.21 -5.89
CA HIS A 51 11.11 10.08 -5.02
C HIS A 51 11.13 10.48 -3.53
N GLU A 52 12.19 11.16 -3.08
CA GLU A 52 12.30 11.71 -1.72
C GLU A 52 11.09 12.61 -1.38
N THR A 53 10.65 13.44 -2.33
CA THR A 53 9.47 14.30 -2.14
C THR A 53 8.19 13.47 -2.04
N MET A 54 8.04 12.43 -2.87
CA MET A 54 6.88 11.54 -2.83
C MET A 54 6.82 10.72 -1.54
N GLU A 55 7.95 10.24 -1.03
CA GLU A 55 8.05 9.55 0.26
C GLU A 55 7.63 10.47 1.41
N ALA A 56 8.17 11.69 1.47
CA ALA A 56 7.80 12.67 2.50
C ALA A 56 6.29 12.98 2.52
N LEU A 57 5.69 13.14 1.33
CA LEU A 57 4.25 13.37 1.20
C LEU A 57 3.44 12.12 1.59
N GLY A 58 3.85 10.94 1.14
CA GLY A 58 3.19 9.67 1.45
C GLY A 58 3.18 9.39 2.95
N ASP A 59 4.31 9.59 3.61
CA ASP A 59 4.43 9.38 5.05
C ASP A 59 3.59 10.39 5.84
N GLY A 60 3.69 11.68 5.50
CA GLY A 60 2.97 12.74 6.20
C GLY A 60 1.45 12.69 6.01
N LEU A 61 0.98 12.34 4.81
CA LEU A 61 -0.45 12.39 4.46
C LEU A 61 -1.19 11.07 4.63
N VAL A 62 -0.48 9.94 4.59
CA VAL A 62 -1.10 8.60 4.60
C VAL A 62 -0.55 7.76 5.74
N VAL A 63 0.76 7.47 5.76
CA VAL A 63 1.32 6.46 6.69
C VAL A 63 1.21 6.92 8.14
N ALA A 64 1.70 8.11 8.49
CA ALA A 64 1.70 8.59 9.87
C ALA A 64 0.28 8.70 10.46
N PRO A 65 -0.73 9.26 9.76
CA PRO A 65 -2.12 9.24 10.23
C PRO A 65 -2.70 7.82 10.40
N VAL A 66 -2.40 6.90 9.47
CA VAL A 66 -2.84 5.50 9.56
C VAL A 66 -2.22 4.81 10.77
N MET A 67 -0.92 4.96 10.98
CA MET A 67 -0.21 4.38 12.13
C MET A 67 -0.73 4.93 13.46
N ARG A 68 -0.96 6.25 13.54
CA ARG A 68 -1.56 6.86 14.73
C ARG A 68 -2.95 6.30 15.02
N THR A 69 -3.75 6.08 13.97
CA THR A 69 -5.07 5.44 14.11
C THR A 69 -4.93 3.99 14.57
N ALA A 70 -4.00 3.23 14.00
CA ALA A 70 -3.74 1.85 14.38
C ALA A 70 -3.31 1.72 15.85
N ASP A 71 -2.46 2.64 16.33
CA ASP A 71 -2.03 2.71 17.73
C ASP A 71 -3.22 2.93 18.68
N LEU A 72 -4.17 3.80 18.31
CA LEU A 72 -5.41 4.02 19.09
C LEU A 72 -6.29 2.77 19.16
N TYR A 73 -6.29 1.94 18.12
CA TYR A 73 -7.08 0.70 18.02
C TYR A 73 -6.22 -0.56 18.17
N SER A 74 -5.10 -0.46 18.89
CA SER A 74 -4.17 -1.58 19.12
C SER A 74 -4.90 -2.81 19.66
N GLY A 75 -4.62 -3.99 19.10
CA GLY A 75 -5.26 -5.27 19.45
C GLY A 75 -6.63 -5.51 18.83
N SER A 76 -7.24 -4.48 18.21
CA SER A 76 -8.56 -4.56 17.55
C SER A 76 -8.54 -4.18 16.08
N SER A 77 -7.37 -3.77 15.57
CA SER A 77 -7.17 -3.39 14.17
C SER A 77 -6.27 -4.40 13.45
N PHE A 78 -6.31 -4.36 12.12
CA PHE A 78 -5.49 -5.19 11.24
C PHE A 78 -4.85 -4.27 10.20
N LEU A 79 -3.53 -4.27 10.10
CA LEU A 79 -2.80 -3.46 9.12
C LEU A 79 -2.28 -4.30 7.97
N TYR A 80 -2.29 -3.75 6.77
CA TYR A 80 -1.62 -4.35 5.61
C TYR A 80 -0.79 -3.30 4.87
N VAL A 81 0.23 -3.78 4.16
CA VAL A 81 0.99 -3.01 3.16
C VAL A 81 0.77 -3.68 1.82
N PHE A 82 0.21 -2.94 0.86
CA PHE A 82 0.02 -3.45 -0.49
C PHE A 82 1.25 -3.09 -1.34
N ASN A 83 1.94 -4.12 -1.84
CA ASN A 83 3.18 -3.97 -2.59
C ASN A 83 3.15 -4.83 -3.83
N HIS A 84 2.19 -4.59 -4.71
CA HIS A 84 2.09 -5.31 -5.98
C HIS A 84 1.72 -4.35 -7.10
N HIS A 85 2.37 -4.49 -8.25
CA HIS A 85 2.19 -3.56 -9.37
C HIS A 85 1.59 -4.27 -10.56
N LEU A 86 0.67 -3.58 -11.23
CA LEU A 86 0.18 -4.03 -12.51
C LEU A 86 1.31 -3.94 -13.53
N ARG A 87 1.60 -5.02 -14.25
CA ARG A 87 2.64 -5.03 -15.30
C ARG A 87 2.48 -3.93 -16.35
N VAL A 88 1.25 -3.50 -16.61
CA VAL A 88 0.94 -2.46 -17.59
C VAL A 88 1.31 -1.06 -17.07
N THR A 89 1.33 -0.84 -15.76
CA THR A 89 1.73 0.44 -15.15
C THR A 89 3.22 0.52 -14.84
N GLN A 90 3.97 -0.58 -15.06
CA GLN A 90 5.42 -0.66 -14.87
C GLN A 90 6.16 0.20 -15.89
N SER A 91 6.39 1.46 -15.53
CA SER A 91 7.48 2.25 -16.11
C SER A 91 8.77 1.87 -15.40
N PRO A 92 9.91 1.73 -16.09
CA PRO A 92 11.20 1.37 -15.47
C PRO A 92 11.69 2.36 -14.41
N GLN A 93 11.06 3.52 -14.28
CA GLN A 93 11.36 4.53 -13.26
C GLN A 93 10.38 4.57 -12.09
N LYS A 94 9.26 3.82 -12.16
CA LYS A 94 8.31 3.75 -11.03
C LYS A 94 8.81 2.71 -10.04
N GLN A 95 9.15 3.16 -8.85
CA GLN A 95 9.46 2.31 -7.72
C GLN A 95 8.31 2.42 -6.72
N GLY A 96 7.66 1.30 -6.42
CA GLY A 96 6.56 1.26 -5.45
C GLY A 96 5.16 1.41 -6.07
N CYS A 97 4.19 0.82 -5.37
CA CYS A 97 2.81 0.75 -5.81
C CYS A 97 2.20 2.14 -5.78
N VAL A 98 1.43 2.52 -6.81
CA VAL A 98 0.71 3.79 -6.80
C VAL A 98 -0.55 3.64 -5.94
N HIS A 99 -0.90 4.69 -5.21
CA HIS A 99 -2.12 4.73 -4.42
C HIS A 99 -3.36 4.38 -5.28
N GLY A 100 -4.17 3.45 -4.81
CA GLY A 100 -5.41 3.01 -5.46
C GLY A 100 -5.25 1.80 -6.39
N GLU A 101 -4.03 1.33 -6.68
CA GLU A 101 -3.85 0.11 -7.48
C GLU A 101 -4.41 -1.13 -6.76
N GLU A 102 -4.44 -1.15 -5.43
CA GLU A 102 -5.01 -2.22 -4.61
C GLU A 102 -6.51 -2.41 -4.84
N LEU A 103 -7.23 -1.35 -5.22
CA LEU A 103 -8.68 -1.38 -5.43
C LEU A 103 -9.07 -2.35 -6.54
N LEU A 104 -8.26 -2.44 -7.61
CA LEU A 104 -8.50 -3.39 -8.70
C LEU A 104 -8.54 -4.84 -8.19
N TYR A 105 -7.66 -5.17 -7.25
CA TYR A 105 -7.56 -6.50 -6.65
C TYR A 105 -8.67 -6.74 -5.64
N MET A 106 -9.04 -5.72 -4.85
CA MET A 106 -10.14 -5.77 -3.89
C MET A 106 -11.50 -5.96 -4.57
N PHE A 107 -11.72 -5.33 -5.74
CA PHE A 107 -12.96 -5.47 -6.51
C PHE A 107 -12.98 -6.65 -7.49
N GLY A 108 -11.93 -7.48 -7.51
CA GLY A 108 -11.93 -8.69 -8.34
C GLY A 108 -11.71 -8.48 -9.83
N VAL A 109 -11.14 -7.35 -10.25
CA VAL A 109 -10.90 -7.04 -11.67
C VAL A 109 -10.06 -8.12 -12.37
N PRO A 110 -8.97 -8.66 -11.78
CA PRO A 110 -8.21 -9.75 -12.40
C PRO A 110 -9.04 -11.03 -12.65
N LEU A 111 -10.00 -11.35 -11.77
CA LEU A 111 -10.87 -12.53 -11.89
C LEU A 111 -11.92 -12.35 -12.98
N ALA A 112 -12.49 -11.15 -13.06
CA ALA A 112 -13.53 -10.81 -14.03
C ALA A 112 -12.96 -10.73 -15.45
N ASN A 113 -11.75 -10.20 -15.61
CA ASN A 113 -11.01 -10.19 -16.87
C ASN A 113 -10.71 -11.61 -17.37
N SER A 114 -10.21 -12.49 -16.50
CA SER A 114 -9.97 -13.91 -16.83
C SER A 114 -11.24 -14.66 -17.26
N SER A 115 -12.42 -14.13 -16.96
CA SER A 115 -13.73 -14.70 -17.33
C SER A 115 -14.37 -13.99 -18.54
N ASN A 116 -13.65 -13.09 -19.22
CA ASN A 116 -14.16 -12.23 -20.30
C ASN A 116 -15.37 -11.37 -19.91
N LYS A 117 -15.53 -11.03 -18.62
CA LYS A 117 -16.67 -10.27 -18.09
C LYS A 117 -16.45 -8.76 -18.01
N THR A 118 -15.29 -8.27 -18.42
CA THR A 118 -14.93 -6.84 -18.31
C THR A 118 -14.18 -6.36 -19.53
N SER A 119 -14.41 -5.11 -19.94
CA SER A 119 -13.69 -4.43 -21.03
C SER A 119 -12.28 -3.96 -20.68
N PHE A 120 -11.74 -4.33 -19.52
CA PHE A 120 -10.35 -3.99 -19.18
C PHE A 120 -9.40 -4.66 -20.18
N SER A 121 -8.63 -3.86 -20.93
CA SER A 121 -7.66 -4.33 -21.92
C SER A 121 -6.34 -4.83 -21.30
N HIS A 122 -6.31 -5.05 -19.98
CA HIS A 122 -5.10 -5.40 -19.25
C HIS A 122 -4.93 -6.91 -19.16
N ASN A 123 -3.74 -7.40 -19.52
CA ASN A 123 -3.36 -8.80 -19.32
C ASN A 123 -2.94 -9.00 -17.86
N PHE A 124 -3.86 -9.49 -17.02
CA PHE A 124 -3.56 -9.90 -15.66
C PHE A 124 -2.84 -11.25 -15.65
N SER A 125 -1.78 -11.36 -14.85
CA SER A 125 -1.05 -12.60 -14.67
C SER A 125 -1.80 -13.57 -13.74
N LYS A 126 -1.39 -14.85 -13.73
CA LYS A 126 -1.86 -15.83 -12.74
C LYS A 126 -1.57 -15.39 -11.29
N ALA A 127 -0.54 -14.57 -11.07
CA ALA A 127 -0.23 -14.04 -9.75
C ALA A 127 -1.22 -12.94 -9.35
N ASP A 128 -1.64 -12.10 -10.29
CA ASP A 128 -2.67 -11.08 -10.06
C ASP A 128 -4.01 -11.69 -9.64
N VAL A 129 -4.41 -12.77 -10.32
CA VAL A 129 -5.63 -13.52 -10.01
C VAL A 129 -5.56 -14.12 -8.61
N ARG A 130 -4.41 -14.71 -8.24
CA ARG A 130 -4.19 -15.28 -6.89
C ARG A 130 -4.23 -14.20 -5.81
N LEU A 131 -3.55 -13.09 -6.03
CA LEU A 131 -3.53 -11.96 -5.10
C LEU A 131 -4.94 -11.38 -4.92
N SER A 132 -5.66 -11.13 -6.01
CA SER A 132 -7.04 -10.62 -5.95
C SER A 132 -7.96 -11.55 -5.17
N LYS A 133 -7.87 -12.87 -5.39
CA LYS A 133 -8.64 -13.85 -4.61
C LYS A 133 -8.29 -13.80 -3.12
N ALA A 134 -7.02 -13.66 -2.76
CA ALA A 134 -6.58 -13.55 -1.37
C ALA A 134 -7.12 -12.26 -0.72
N VAL A 135 -6.95 -11.11 -1.37
CA VAL A 135 -7.46 -9.80 -0.91
C VAL A 135 -8.97 -9.86 -0.67
N MET A 136 -9.74 -10.31 -1.67
CA MET A 136 -11.20 -10.46 -1.54
C MET A 136 -11.60 -11.39 -0.40
N THR A 137 -10.84 -12.47 -0.17
CA THR A 137 -11.10 -13.41 0.92
C THR A 137 -10.91 -12.74 2.28
N TYR A 138 -9.79 -12.04 2.50
CA TYR A 138 -9.56 -11.34 3.76
C TYR A 138 -10.60 -10.25 4.02
N TRP A 139 -10.88 -9.41 3.03
CA TRP A 139 -11.84 -8.32 3.16
C TRP A 139 -13.26 -8.83 3.41
N SER A 140 -13.71 -9.87 2.69
CA SER A 140 -15.03 -10.44 2.90
C SER A 140 -15.17 -11.17 4.25
N ASN A 141 -14.12 -11.82 4.74
CA ASN A 141 -14.11 -12.43 6.07
C ASN A 141 -14.16 -11.36 7.18
N PHE A 142 -13.37 -10.29 7.03
CA PHE A 142 -13.38 -9.19 7.98
C PHE A 142 -14.74 -8.49 8.03
N ALA A 143 -15.31 -8.15 6.88
CA ALA A 143 -16.64 -7.52 6.80
C ALA A 143 -17.74 -8.37 7.45
N ARG A 144 -17.62 -9.71 7.37
CA ARG A 144 -18.61 -10.64 7.93
C ARG A 144 -18.41 -10.92 9.43
N THR A 145 -17.17 -11.01 9.90
CA THR A 145 -16.86 -11.61 11.22
C THR A 145 -16.00 -10.73 12.14
N GLY A 146 -15.49 -9.60 11.64
CA GLY A 146 -14.48 -8.79 12.30
C GLY A 146 -13.08 -9.43 12.34
N ASN A 147 -12.87 -10.61 11.74
CA ASN A 147 -11.56 -11.26 11.67
C ASN A 147 -11.25 -11.72 10.23
N PRO A 148 -10.18 -11.21 9.59
CA PRO A 148 -9.86 -11.52 8.20
C PRO A 148 -9.52 -13.00 7.97
N ASN A 149 -9.13 -13.74 9.01
CA ASN A 149 -8.73 -15.15 8.93
C ASN A 149 -9.88 -16.15 9.13
N LYS A 150 -11.05 -15.68 9.58
CA LYS A 150 -12.22 -16.55 9.80
C LYS A 150 -12.99 -16.72 8.48
N GLY A 151 -12.55 -17.70 7.69
CA GLY A 151 -13.24 -18.13 6.47
C GLY A 151 -14.62 -18.73 6.75
N GLN A 152 -15.41 -18.98 5.70
CA GLN A 152 -16.57 -19.85 5.82
C GLN A 152 -16.13 -21.22 6.33
N ASP A 153 -16.56 -21.59 7.54
CA ASP A 153 -16.83 -23.00 7.83
C ASP A 153 -18.00 -23.37 6.92
N HIS A 154 -17.68 -23.87 5.73
CA HIS A 154 -18.70 -24.38 4.83
C HIS A 154 -19.43 -25.52 5.54
N SER A 155 -20.77 -25.42 5.55
CA SER A 155 -21.68 -26.52 5.88
C SER A 155 -21.17 -27.85 5.29
N PRO A 156 -21.39 -28.99 5.98
CA PRO A 156 -20.67 -30.26 5.75
C PRO A 156 -20.91 -30.96 4.39
N HIS A 157 -21.56 -30.32 3.41
CA HIS A 157 -22.01 -30.98 2.17
C HIS A 157 -21.25 -30.64 0.89
N HIS A 158 -20.25 -29.75 0.92
CA HIS A 158 -19.36 -29.57 -0.24
C HIS A 158 -17.90 -29.48 0.17
N SER A 159 -17.36 -30.60 0.62
CA SER A 159 -15.91 -30.81 0.76
C SER A 159 -15.26 -31.03 -0.61
N GLN A 160 -15.31 -30.05 -1.50
CA GLN A 160 -14.22 -29.91 -2.46
C GLN A 160 -13.07 -29.30 -1.68
N LYS A 161 -12.02 -30.10 -1.46
CA LYS A 161 -10.70 -29.66 -0.99
C LYS A 161 -10.15 -28.65 -1.98
N THR A 162 -10.65 -27.41 -1.92
CA THR A 162 -9.95 -26.29 -2.50
C THR A 162 -8.68 -26.20 -1.69
N HIS A 163 -7.53 -26.39 -2.35
CA HIS A 163 -6.23 -26.08 -1.76
C HIS A 163 -6.36 -24.70 -1.15
N LYS A 164 -6.49 -24.63 0.18
CA LYS A 164 -6.40 -23.39 0.93
C LYS A 164 -5.01 -22.88 0.54
N PRO A 165 -4.90 -21.82 -0.28
CA PRO A 165 -3.59 -21.24 -0.51
C PRO A 165 -3.03 -20.98 0.88
N SER A 166 -1.75 -21.25 1.13
CA SER A 166 -1.08 -20.86 2.38
C SER A 166 -1.16 -19.34 2.48
N THR A 167 -2.30 -18.84 2.93
CA THR A 167 -2.59 -17.42 2.98
C THR A 167 -2.09 -17.03 4.36
N GLU A 168 -0.99 -16.29 4.36
CA GLU A 168 -0.29 -15.85 5.56
C GLU A 168 -1.28 -15.29 6.59
N LYS A 169 -1.16 -15.71 7.85
CA LYS A 169 -2.17 -15.31 8.84
C LYS A 169 -2.09 -13.79 9.06
N TRP A 170 -3.17 -13.08 8.78
CA TRP A 170 -3.26 -11.64 9.03
C TRP A 170 -3.46 -11.40 10.52
N LEU A 171 -2.37 -11.22 11.25
CA LEU A 171 -2.40 -11.03 12.69
C LEU A 171 -2.94 -9.62 13.05
N PRO A 172 -3.65 -9.47 14.18
CA PRO A 172 -4.02 -8.16 14.69
C PRO A 172 -2.79 -7.28 14.88
N TYR A 173 -2.94 -6.00 14.59
CA TYR A 173 -1.94 -4.99 14.89
C TYR A 173 -1.83 -4.81 16.41
N ASP A 174 -0.61 -4.61 16.90
CA ASP A 174 -0.35 -4.24 18.28
C ASP A 174 0.84 -3.27 18.34
N THR A 175 0.83 -2.36 19.31
CA THR A 175 1.86 -1.32 19.46
C THR A 175 3.24 -1.86 19.81
N VAL A 176 3.34 -3.11 20.29
CA VAL A 176 4.62 -3.73 20.68
C VAL A 176 5.34 -4.29 19.46
N HIS A 177 4.65 -5.11 18.67
CA HIS A 177 5.24 -5.80 17.52
C HIS A 177 5.01 -5.05 16.20
N LYS A 178 4.06 -4.11 16.16
CA LYS A 178 3.68 -3.31 14.99
C LYS A 178 3.47 -4.14 13.71
N ARG A 179 2.83 -5.31 13.87
CA ARG A 179 2.65 -6.28 12.77
C ARG A 179 1.71 -5.78 11.69
N TYR A 180 2.04 -6.07 10.45
CA TYR A 180 1.19 -5.86 9.28
C TYR A 180 1.30 -7.06 8.33
N LEU A 181 0.29 -7.25 7.49
CA LEU A 181 0.33 -8.23 6.40
C LEU A 181 0.89 -7.58 5.13
N LEU A 182 1.92 -8.19 4.53
CA LEU A 182 2.39 -7.78 3.21
C LEU A 182 1.55 -8.45 2.11
N LEU A 183 0.89 -7.66 1.27
CA LEU A 183 0.14 -8.12 0.11
C LEU A 183 0.97 -7.90 -1.16
N ASP A 184 1.71 -8.93 -1.59
CA ASP A 184 2.50 -8.97 -2.83
C ASP A 184 2.18 -10.26 -3.62
N SER A 185 2.54 -10.29 -4.90
CA SER A 185 2.45 -11.46 -5.80
C SER A 185 3.50 -12.55 -5.57
N ARG A 186 4.59 -12.23 -4.86
CA ARG A 186 5.61 -13.21 -4.46
C ARG A 186 5.07 -14.03 -3.28
N PRO A 187 5.10 -15.38 -3.35
CA PRO A 187 4.78 -16.19 -2.18
C PRO A 187 5.84 -15.95 -1.09
N SER A 188 5.39 -15.64 0.12
CA SER A 188 6.20 -15.73 1.35
C SER A 188 6.63 -17.18 1.60
#